data_AF-A0A5E4KBI0-F1
#
_entry.id   AF-A0A5E4KBI0-F1
#
_cell.length_a   1.000
_cell.length_b   1.000
_cell.length_c   1.000
_cell.angle_alpha   90.00
_cell.angle_beta   90.00
_cell.angle_gamma   90.00
#
_symmetry.space_group_name_H-M   'P 1'
#
loop_
_entity.id
_entity.type
_entity.pdbx_description
1 polymer ?
#
loop_
_entity_poly.entity_id
_entity_poly.type
_entity_poly.pdbx_seq_one_letter_code
_entity_poly.pdbx_strand_id
1 'polypeptide(L)'
;MILIVLMFNFPIRVGIVVFIFFAALIEEVVKSVGIYTVFSRKMSPVDTRTAIKAGIYSGTGFFIGEKLILLAVIAGIAGSVFGSAMGIGLLVFPFALHVTGAVISALGIRYLGTGKYFISVLLATIVHAGYNLYLVRGVLFA
;
A
#
# COMPACT_ATOMS: atom_id res chain seq x y z
N MET A 1 10.00 3.60 10.36
CA MET A 1 11.15 3.28 11.26
C MET A 1 10.77 2.30 12.36
N ILE A 2 9.68 2.49 13.11
CA ILE A 2 9.30 1.57 14.21
C ILE A 2 9.02 0.12 13.77
N LEU A 3 8.36 -0.08 12.61
CA LEU A 3 8.04 -1.42 12.08
C LEU A 3 9.30 -2.20 11.66
N ILE A 4 10.32 -1.50 11.17
CA ILE A 4 11.60 -2.11 10.79
C ILE A 4 12.32 -2.63 12.03
N VAL A 5 12.28 -1.89 13.14
CA VAL A 5 12.88 -2.33 14.41
C VAL A 5 12.17 -3.58 14.94
N LEU A 6 10.83 -3.64 14.86
CA LEU A 6 10.07 -4.84 15.24
C LEU A 6 10.47 -6.06 14.41
N MET A 7 10.74 -5.89 13.10
CA MET A 7 11.20 -6.98 12.23
C MET A 7 12.45 -7.69 12.77
N PHE A 8 13.43 -6.92 13.27
CA PHE A 8 14.70 -7.46 13.78
C PHE A 8 14.60 -8.10 15.17
N ASN A 9 13.49 -7.92 15.89
CA ASN A 9 13.25 -8.55 17.19
C ASN A 9 12.58 -9.94 17.08
N PHE A 10 12.14 -10.33 15.88
CA PHE A 10 11.54 -11.64 15.61
C PHE A 10 12.47 -12.52 14.76
N PRO A 11 12.24 -13.85 14.71
CA PRO A 11 12.86 -14.70 13.70
C PRO A 11 12.62 -14.13 12.30
N ILE A 12 13.67 -14.03 11.49
CA ILE A 12 13.67 -13.21 10.26
C ILE A 12 12.48 -13.47 9.33
N ARG A 13 12.09 -14.75 9.15
CA ARG A 13 10.94 -15.15 8.33
C ARG A 13 9.62 -14.59 8.86
N VAL A 14 9.40 -14.67 10.17
CA VAL A 14 8.20 -14.14 10.84
C VAL A 14 8.23 -12.62 10.80
N GLY A 15 9.39 -12.01 11.07
CA GLY A 15 9.60 -10.57 11.00
C GLY A 15 9.20 -10.01 9.64
N ILE A 16 9.66 -10.61 8.54
CA ILE A 16 9.33 -10.17 7.18
C ILE A 16 7.81 -10.22 6.92
N VAL A 17 7.15 -11.31 7.28
CA VAL A 17 5.69 -11.47 7.06
C VAL A 17 4.91 -10.41 7.85
N VAL A 18 5.24 -10.24 9.13
CA VAL A 18 4.61 -9.24 10.00
C VAL A 18 4.86 -7.84 9.46
N PHE A 19 6.09 -7.52 9.09
CA PHE A 19 6.47 -6.23 8.53
C PHE A 19 5.69 -5.92 7.25
N ILE A 20 5.64 -6.84 6.29
CA ILE A 20 4.92 -6.66 5.03
C ILE A 20 3.43 -6.43 5.27
N PHE A 21 2.82 -7.21 6.18
CA PHE A 21 1.41 -7.05 6.48
C PHE A 21 1.10 -5.69 7.11
N PHE A 22 1.86 -5.27 8.13
CA PHE A 22 1.63 -3.98 8.79
C PHE A 22 1.99 -2.78 7.91
N ALA A 23 3.04 -2.87 7.10
CA ALA A 23 3.36 -1.86 6.11
C ALA A 23 2.19 -1.69 5.14
N ALA A 24 1.74 -2.79 4.51
CA ALA A 24 0.59 -2.78 3.60
C ALA A 24 -0.67 -2.24 4.28
N LEU A 25 -0.92 -2.58 5.56
CA LEU A 25 -2.06 -2.06 6.31
C LEU A 25 -2.01 -0.54 6.43
N ILE A 26 -0.87 0.01 6.84
CA ILE A 26 -0.69 1.47 6.96
C ILE A 26 -0.88 2.14 5.59
N GLU A 27 -0.30 1.57 4.54
CA GLU A 27 -0.44 2.12 3.19
C GLU A 27 -1.90 2.12 2.71
N GLU A 28 -2.64 1.04 2.93
CA GLU A 28 -4.06 0.98 2.56
C GLU A 28 -4.91 1.95 3.39
N VAL A 29 -4.62 2.13 4.69
CA VAL A 29 -5.28 3.15 5.51
C VAL A 29 -5.03 4.55 4.95
N VAL A 30 -3.77 4.89 4.66
CA VAL A 30 -3.40 6.21 4.12
C VAL A 30 -4.09 6.47 2.78
N LYS A 31 -4.12 5.48 1.88
CA LYS A 31 -4.81 5.60 0.58
C LYS A 31 -6.33 5.75 0.73
N SER A 32 -6.94 5.12 1.71
CA SER A 32 -8.41 5.02 1.78
C SER A 32 -9.07 6.04 2.70
N VAL A 33 -8.35 6.65 3.65
CA VAL A 33 -8.89 7.66 4.59
C VAL A 33 -9.56 8.84 3.86
N GLY A 34 -8.95 9.34 2.79
CA GLY A 34 -9.51 10.43 1.98
C GLY A 34 -10.83 10.03 1.34
N ILE A 35 -10.88 8.82 0.75
CA ILE A 35 -12.07 8.27 0.09
C ILE A 35 -13.19 8.05 1.12
N TYR A 36 -12.86 7.45 2.26
CA TYR A 36 -13.78 7.27 3.39
C TYR A 36 -14.38 8.60 3.84
N THR A 37 -13.56 9.65 3.96
CA THR A 37 -14.01 10.98 4.38
C THR A 37 -15.00 11.57 3.37
N VAL A 38 -14.69 11.50 2.07
CA VAL A 38 -15.56 12.01 1.00
C VAL A 38 -16.91 11.28 0.99
N PHE A 39 -16.91 9.95 1.14
CA PHE A 39 -18.12 9.14 1.10
C PHE A 39 -18.94 9.24 2.39
N SER A 40 -18.30 9.24 3.56
CA SER A 40 -18.98 9.38 4.86
C SER A 40 -19.67 10.73 5.03
N ARG A 41 -19.05 11.81 4.50
CA ARG A 41 -19.60 13.16 4.53
C ARG A 41 -20.52 13.48 3.34
N LYS A 42 -20.77 12.51 2.44
CA LYS A 42 -21.59 12.67 1.22
C LYS A 42 -21.14 13.86 0.35
N MET A 43 -19.83 14.13 0.30
CA MET A 43 -19.25 15.23 -0.49
C MET A 43 -19.21 14.92 -1.99
N SER A 44 -19.47 13.66 -2.37
CA SER A 44 -19.49 13.20 -3.76
C SER A 44 -20.53 12.07 -3.91
N PRO A 45 -21.10 11.84 -5.11
CA PRO A 45 -21.99 10.72 -5.35
C PRO A 45 -21.33 9.39 -4.98
N VAL A 46 -21.99 8.61 -4.13
CA VAL A 46 -21.51 7.29 -3.71
C VAL A 46 -22.00 6.26 -4.72
N ASP A 47 -21.41 6.31 -5.92
CA ASP A 47 -21.65 5.39 -7.05
C ASP A 47 -20.39 4.61 -7.45
N THR A 48 -20.54 3.58 -8.30
CA THR A 48 -19.42 2.66 -8.65
C THR A 48 -18.35 3.39 -9.45
N ARG A 49 -18.75 4.27 -10.36
CA ARG A 49 -17.85 5.01 -11.23
C ARG A 49 -17.02 5.99 -10.42
N THR A 50 -17.66 6.67 -9.47
CA THR A 50 -17.01 7.60 -8.54
C THR A 50 -16.07 6.87 -7.60
N ALA A 51 -16.44 5.69 -7.08
CA ALA A 51 -15.55 4.85 -6.27
C ALA A 51 -14.29 4.41 -7.03
N ILE A 52 -14.44 3.93 -8.28
CA ILE A 52 -13.30 3.54 -9.11
C ILE A 52 -12.38 4.74 -9.37
N LYS A 53 -12.96 5.90 -9.76
CA LYS A 53 -12.17 7.12 -9.98
C LYS A 53 -11.43 7.57 -8.73
N ALA A 54 -12.11 7.58 -7.58
CA ALA A 54 -11.50 7.94 -6.29
C ALA A 54 -10.34 7.00 -5.94
N GLY A 55 -10.50 5.69 -6.17
CA GLY A 55 -9.44 4.69 -6.02
C GLY A 55 -8.25 4.96 -6.94
N ILE A 56 -8.49 5.22 -8.23
CA ILE A 56 -7.43 5.53 -9.21
C ILE A 56 -6.67 6.80 -8.81
N TYR A 57 -7.37 7.88 -8.45
CA TYR A 57 -6.73 9.14 -8.07
C TYR A 57 -5.92 8.98 -6.78
N SER A 58 -6.48 8.34 -5.76
CA SER A 58 -5.77 8.11 -4.50
C SER A 58 -4.56 7.19 -4.68
N GLY A 59 -4.74 6.07 -5.39
CA GLY A 59 -3.66 5.11 -5.66
C GLY A 59 -2.53 5.73 -6.49
N THR A 60 -2.85 6.53 -7.50
CA THR A 60 -1.85 7.27 -8.30
C THR A 60 -1.10 8.28 -7.44
N GLY A 61 -1.81 9.10 -6.65
CA GLY A 61 -1.21 10.10 -5.79
C GLY A 61 -0.28 9.47 -4.74
N PHE A 62 -0.72 8.37 -4.13
CA PHE A 62 0.09 7.61 -3.19
C PHE A 62 1.36 7.06 -3.83
N PHE A 63 1.24 6.40 -5.00
CA PHE A 63 2.39 5.85 -5.72
C PHE A 63 3.43 6.93 -6.04
N ILE A 64 2.99 8.09 -6.53
CA ILE A 64 3.89 9.22 -6.82
C ILE A 64 4.59 9.66 -5.52
N GLY A 65 3.84 9.86 -4.44
CA GLY A 65 4.40 10.27 -3.16
C GLY A 65 5.43 9.28 -2.61
N GLU A 66 5.11 7.99 -2.62
CA GLU A 66 6.01 6.93 -2.18
C GLU A 66 7.30 6.89 -3.01
N LYS A 67 7.21 6.99 -4.34
CA LYS A 67 8.39 6.96 -5.20
C LYS A 67 9.24 8.23 -5.09
N LEU A 68 8.64 9.39 -4.85
CA LEU A 68 9.38 10.62 -4.56
C LEU A 68 10.14 10.51 -3.23
N ILE A 69 9.51 9.96 -2.19
CA ILE A 69 10.17 9.70 -0.91
C ILE A 69 11.30 8.68 -1.09
N LEU A 70 11.05 7.60 -1.82
CA LEU A 70 12.08 6.60 -2.14
C LEU A 70 13.26 7.23 -2.88
N LEU A 71 13.00 8.09 -3.86
CA LEU A 71 14.04 8.81 -4.60
C LEU A 71 14.85 9.72 -3.68
N ALA A 72 14.21 10.44 -2.76
CA ALA A 72 14.90 11.28 -1.78
C ALA A 72 15.79 10.45 -0.85
N VAL A 73 15.34 9.26 -0.41
CA VAL A 73 16.14 8.34 0.39
C VAL A 73 17.33 7.81 -0.40
N ILE A 74 17.11 7.32 -1.63
CA ILE A 74 18.16 6.78 -2.49
C ILE A 74 19.20 7.86 -2.82
N ALA A 75 18.77 9.10 -3.13
CA ALA A 75 19.68 10.20 -3.43
C ALA A 75 20.67 10.46 -2.29
N GLY A 76 20.24 10.31 -1.03
CA GLY A 76 21.11 10.44 0.14
C GLY A 76 22.16 9.34 0.29
N ILE A 77 21.97 8.17 -0.34
CA ILE A 77 22.87 7.01 -0.24
C ILE A 77 23.43 6.57 -1.60
N ALA A 78 23.19 7.34 -2.67
CA ALA A 78 23.46 6.96 -4.05
C ALA A 78 24.94 6.65 -4.33
N GLY A 79 25.85 7.32 -3.63
CA GLY A 79 27.31 7.09 -3.72
C GLY A 79 27.81 5.87 -2.93
N SER A 80 26.93 5.13 -2.25
CA SER A 80 27.28 3.95 -1.45
C SER A 80 26.97 2.64 -2.19
N VAL A 81 27.51 1.52 -1.68
CA VAL A 81 27.18 0.17 -2.14
C VAL A 81 25.68 -0.13 -1.99
N PHE A 82 25.00 0.48 -1.02
CA PHE A 82 23.55 0.35 -0.87
C PHE A 82 22.80 1.11 -1.97
N GLY A 83 23.28 2.29 -2.35
CA GLY A 83 22.72 3.07 -3.45
C GLY A 83 22.79 2.33 -4.79
N SER A 84 23.91 1.67 -5.08
CA SER A 84 24.08 0.89 -6.32
C SER A 84 23.23 -0.39 -6.36
N ALA A 85 22.84 -0.92 -5.20
CA ALA A 85 21.93 -2.07 -5.10
C ALA A 85 20.43 -1.69 -5.15
N MET A 86 20.08 -0.43 -4.85
CA MET A 86 18.70 0.05 -4.84
C MET A 86 18.32 0.65 -6.20
N GLY A 87 17.70 -0.17 -7.07
CA GLY A 87 17.22 0.27 -8.39
C GLY A 87 15.75 0.69 -8.40
N ILE A 88 15.41 1.66 -9.24
CA ILE A 88 14.03 1.95 -9.64
C ILE A 88 13.63 0.88 -10.67
N GLY A 89 13.12 -0.25 -10.19
CA GLY A 89 12.67 -1.36 -11.02
C GLY A 89 11.42 -1.03 -11.85
N LEU A 90 10.78 -2.07 -12.39
CA LEU A 90 9.53 -1.96 -13.16
C LEU A 90 8.43 -1.27 -12.34
N LEU A 91 8.18 0.01 -12.63
CA LEU A 91 7.23 0.86 -11.91
C LEU A 91 5.76 0.50 -12.16
N VAL A 92 5.47 -0.21 -13.24
CA VAL A 92 4.10 -0.59 -13.64
C VAL A 92 3.45 -1.50 -12.60
N PHE A 93 4.22 -2.42 -12.02
CA PHE A 93 3.72 -3.37 -11.03
C PHE A 93 3.30 -2.72 -9.70
N PRO A 94 4.16 -1.95 -9.01
CA PRO A 94 3.74 -1.23 -7.82
C PRO A 94 2.61 -0.25 -8.15
N PHE A 95 2.66 0.46 -9.28
CA PHE A 95 1.57 1.35 -9.69
C PHE A 95 0.22 0.61 -9.77
N ALA A 96 0.17 -0.51 -10.49
CA ALA A 96 -1.03 -1.32 -10.60
C ALA A 96 -1.51 -1.82 -9.23
N LEU A 97 -0.59 -2.18 -8.34
CA LEU A 97 -0.91 -2.62 -6.98
C LEU A 97 -1.54 -1.50 -6.15
N HIS A 98 -0.96 -0.29 -6.14
CA HIS A 98 -1.50 0.81 -5.33
C HIS A 98 -2.88 1.24 -5.81
N VAL A 99 -3.08 1.32 -7.13
CA VAL A 99 -4.38 1.61 -7.75
C VAL A 99 -5.39 0.53 -7.39
N THR A 100 -5.02 -0.76 -7.52
CA THR A 100 -5.93 -1.87 -7.23
C THR A 100 -6.35 -1.88 -5.76
N GLY A 101 -5.42 -1.74 -4.81
CA GLY A 101 -5.74 -1.68 -3.38
C GLY A 101 -6.66 -0.51 -3.01
N ALA A 102 -6.40 0.67 -3.59
CA ALA A 102 -7.24 1.84 -3.38
C ALA A 102 -8.66 1.66 -3.97
N VAL A 103 -8.77 1.03 -5.15
CA VAL A 103 -10.06 0.69 -5.77
C VAL A 103 -10.81 -0.36 -4.94
N ILE A 104 -10.14 -1.40 -4.43
CA ILE A 104 -10.75 -2.39 -3.53
C ILE A 104 -11.34 -1.69 -2.30
N SER A 105 -10.56 -0.81 -1.65
CA SER A 105 -11.03 -0.06 -0.49
C SER A 105 -12.24 0.83 -0.84
N ALA A 106 -12.18 1.56 -1.95
CA ALA A 106 -13.26 2.44 -2.40
C ALA A 106 -14.56 1.67 -2.72
N LEU A 107 -14.45 0.56 -3.43
CA LEU A 107 -15.57 -0.33 -3.73
C LEU A 107 -16.11 -0.99 -2.47
N GLY A 108 -15.24 -1.41 -1.56
CA GLY A 108 -15.62 -1.94 -0.26
C GLY A 108 -16.44 -0.92 0.54
N ILE A 109 -15.98 0.33 0.67
CA ILE A 109 -16.75 1.40 1.35
C ILE A 109 -18.10 1.62 0.67
N ARG A 110 -18.14 1.56 -0.65
CA ARG A 110 -19.37 1.73 -1.44
C ARG A 110 -20.38 0.60 -1.22
N TYR A 111 -19.96 -0.67 -1.23
CA TYR A 111 -20.86 -1.83 -1.17
C TYR A 111 -21.13 -2.32 0.26
N LEU A 112 -20.13 -2.26 1.14
CA LEU A 112 -20.25 -2.67 2.53
C LEU A 112 -20.73 -1.53 3.44
N GLY A 113 -20.71 -0.30 2.92
CA GLY A 113 -21.00 0.91 3.68
C GLY A 113 -19.80 1.43 4.47
N THR A 114 -19.88 2.70 4.86
CA THR A 114 -18.82 3.39 5.62
C THR A 114 -18.61 2.78 7.01
N GLY A 115 -19.65 2.24 7.65
CA GLY A 115 -19.54 1.56 8.94
C GLY A 115 -18.66 0.30 8.94
N LYS A 116 -18.39 -0.28 7.77
CA LYS A 116 -17.53 -1.46 7.59
C LYS A 116 -16.19 -1.11 6.94
N TYR A 117 -15.77 0.15 7.03
CA TYR A 117 -14.51 0.65 6.46
C TYR A 117 -13.31 -0.24 6.76
N PHE A 118 -13.17 -0.67 8.02
CA PHE A 118 -12.05 -1.52 8.44
C PHE A 118 -11.98 -2.85 7.65
N ILE A 119 -13.12 -3.46 7.33
CA ILE A 119 -13.18 -4.70 6.54
C ILE A 119 -12.69 -4.43 5.10
N SER A 120 -13.12 -3.31 4.50
CA SER A 120 -12.69 -2.91 3.16
C SER A 120 -11.18 -2.72 3.07
N VAL A 121 -10.60 -2.04 4.06
CA VAL A 121 -9.15 -1.83 4.15
C VAL A 121 -8.43 -3.16 4.37
N LEU A 122 -8.92 -4.00 5.28
CA LEU A 122 -8.31 -5.29 5.57
C LEU A 122 -8.27 -6.20 4.33
N LEU A 123 -9.33 -6.21 3.52
CA LEU A 123 -9.36 -6.95 2.26
C LEU A 123 -8.30 -6.42 1.27
N ALA A 124 -8.19 -5.09 1.12
CA ALA A 124 -7.14 -4.48 0.30
C ALA A 124 -5.74 -4.83 0.83
N THR A 125 -5.56 -4.81 2.15
CA THR A 125 -4.30 -5.17 2.81
C THR A 125 -3.91 -6.61 2.55
N ILE A 126 -4.85 -7.55 2.60
CA ILE A 126 -4.57 -8.97 2.31
C ILE A 126 -4.11 -9.14 0.86
N VAL A 127 -4.77 -8.49 -0.10
CA VAL A 127 -4.37 -8.53 -1.52
C VAL A 127 -2.98 -7.91 -1.70
N HIS A 128 -2.74 -6.75 -1.11
CA HIS A 128 -1.46 -6.05 -1.19
C HIS A 128 -0.33 -6.86 -0.55
N ALA A 129 -0.49 -7.27 0.70
CA ALA A 129 0.49 -8.09 1.41
C ALA A 129 0.74 -9.41 0.68
N GLY A 130 -0.29 -10.07 0.15
CA GLY A 130 -0.17 -11.29 -0.63
C GLY A 130 0.70 -11.11 -1.89
N TYR A 131 0.52 -10.00 -2.61
CA TYR A 131 1.38 -9.66 -3.75
C TYR A 131 2.84 -9.44 -3.32
N ASN A 132 3.07 -8.68 -2.25
CA ASN A 132 4.42 -8.42 -1.74
C ASN A 132 5.10 -9.71 -1.25
N LEU A 133 4.38 -10.57 -0.55
CA LEU A 133 4.86 -11.89 -0.12
C LEU A 133 5.20 -12.79 -1.31
N TYR A 134 4.39 -12.76 -2.37
CA TYR A 134 4.68 -13.50 -3.59
C TYR A 134 5.99 -13.03 -4.24
N LEU A 135 6.28 -11.73 -4.27
CA LEU A 135 7.54 -11.20 -4.78
C LEU A 135 8.75 -11.66 -3.94
N VAL A 136 8.63 -11.67 -2.61
CA VAL A 136 9.73 -12.04 -1.71
C VAL A 136 9.79 -13.55 -1.38
N ARG A 137 8.96 -14.38 -2.02
CA ARG A 137 8.88 -15.83 -1.75
C ARG A 137 10.24 -16.54 -1.86
N GLY A 138 11.09 -16.09 -2.78
CA GLY A 138 12.44 -16.63 -2.95
C GLY A 138 13.35 -16.42 -1.74
N VAL A 139 13.04 -15.46 -0.87
CA VAL A 139 13.75 -15.23 0.40
C VAL A 139 13.09 -15.97 1.57
N LEU A 140 11.78 -16.21 1.49
CA LEU A 140 11.02 -16.87 2.56
C LEU A 140 11.18 -18.40 2.56
N PHE A 141 11.40 -18.99 1.38
CA PHE A 141 11.42 -20.44 1.16
C PHE A 141 12.74 -20.98 0.58
N ALA A 142 13.76 -20.14 0.40
CA ALA A 142 15.14 -20.59 0.16
C ALA A 142 15.84 -20.90 1.49
#